data_AF-A0A560KKI3-F1
#
_entry.id   AF-A0A560KKI3-F1
#
_cell.length_a   1.000
_cell.length_b   1.000
_cell.length_c   1.000
_cell.angle_alpha   90.00
_cell.angle_beta   90.00
_cell.angle_gamma   90.00
#
_symmetry.space_group_name_H-M   'P 1'
#
loop_
_entity.id
_entity.type
_entity.pdbx_description
1 polymer ?
#
loop_
_entity_poly.entity_id
_entity_poly.type
_entity_poly.pdbx_seq_one_letter_code
_entity_poly.pdbx_strand_id
1 'polypeptide(L)'
;MTDAPAPADAAVHLYVDYDPATGRILALHHRNPYSLLVEGVGPDGIGRLKIADGEAEGIWSCRVVDGALAPREEADLAAAAWARAVAELRDQRDLMLSASDIRVLPDRWAAMTDAQRAAWTAYRQALRDLPANTTDPTVPAWPVPPS
;
A
#
# COMPACT_ATOMS: atom_id res chain seq x y z
N MET A 1 24.27 49.77 5.41
CA MET A 1 24.20 48.52 4.63
C MET A 1 24.26 47.41 5.65
N THR A 2 23.09 47.03 6.16
CA THR A 2 22.94 46.19 7.35
C THR A 2 23.08 44.75 6.92
N ASP A 3 24.21 44.13 7.25
CA ASP A 3 24.45 42.71 7.09
C ASP A 3 23.61 41.99 8.15
N ALA A 4 22.43 41.52 7.74
CA ALA A 4 21.59 40.69 8.59
C ALA A 4 22.19 39.27 8.59
N PRO A 5 22.45 38.66 9.74
CA PRO A 5 22.94 37.29 9.77
C PRO A 5 21.90 36.39 9.09
N ALA A 6 22.35 35.60 8.12
CA ALA A 6 21.52 34.60 7.45
C ALA A 6 20.81 33.75 8.53
N PRO A 7 19.49 33.49 8.41
CA PRO A 7 18.77 32.70 9.39
C PRO A 7 19.42 31.33 9.53
N ALA A 8 19.46 30.82 10.77
CA ALA A 8 20.16 29.62 11.20
C ALA A 8 19.65 28.28 10.60
N ASP A 9 18.93 28.33 9.48
CA ASP A 9 18.50 27.17 8.68
C ASP A 9 19.06 27.26 7.25
N ALA A 10 20.31 27.72 7.14
CA ALA A 10 21.12 27.60 5.92
C ALA A 10 21.70 26.17 5.75
N ALA A 11 21.09 25.18 6.40
CA ALA A 11 21.50 23.79 6.31
C ALA A 11 21.30 23.30 4.88
N VAL A 12 22.28 22.58 4.36
CA VAL A 12 22.16 21.92 3.05
C VAL A 12 20.92 21.03 3.09
N HIS A 13 20.01 21.22 2.14
CA HIS A 13 18.84 20.35 2.04
C HIS A 13 19.21 19.26 1.03
N LEU A 14 19.44 18.05 1.53
CA LEU A 14 19.57 16.88 0.66
C LEU A 14 18.19 16.44 0.23
N TYR A 15 18.04 16.19 -1.05
CA TYR A 15 16.84 15.61 -1.62
C TYR A 15 17.18 14.36 -2.39
N VAL A 16 16.33 13.35 -2.25
CA VAL A 16 16.38 12.16 -3.06
C VAL A 16 15.25 12.21 -4.08
N ASP A 17 15.61 12.05 -5.35
CA ASP A 17 14.64 11.78 -6.41
C ASP A 17 14.40 10.27 -6.44
N TYR A 18 13.14 9.85 -6.50
CA TYR A 18 12.75 8.46 -6.58
C TYR A 18 11.64 8.26 -7.61
N ASP A 19 11.53 7.04 -8.13
CA ASP A 19 10.41 6.62 -8.97
C ASP A 19 9.19 6.38 -8.06
N PRO A 20 8.08 7.12 -8.19
CA PRO A 20 6.91 6.94 -7.32
C PRO A 20 6.23 5.57 -7.43
N ALA A 21 6.36 4.88 -8.57
CA ALA A 21 5.72 3.58 -8.78
C ALA A 21 6.44 2.46 -8.03
N THR A 22 7.76 2.60 -7.91
CA THR A 22 8.60 1.57 -7.33
C THR A 22 9.23 2.02 -6.01
N GLY A 23 9.38 3.30 -5.73
CA GLY A 23 10.18 3.82 -4.62
C GLY A 23 11.69 3.78 -4.87
N ARG A 24 12.13 3.35 -6.06
CA ARG A 24 13.56 3.22 -6.38
C ARG A 24 14.23 4.59 -6.38
N ILE A 25 15.37 4.70 -5.70
CA ILE A 25 16.21 5.91 -5.73
C ILE A 25 16.80 6.12 -7.13
N LEU A 26 16.62 7.33 -7.67
CA LEU A 26 17.08 7.75 -8.99
C LEU A 26 18.29 8.69 -8.90
N ALA A 27 18.26 9.65 -7.98
CA ALA A 27 19.32 10.62 -7.81
C ALA A 27 19.37 11.17 -6.37
N LEU A 28 20.55 11.60 -5.96
CA LEU A 28 20.77 12.38 -4.74
C LEU A 28 21.19 13.79 -5.14
N HIS A 29 20.50 14.80 -4.62
CA HIS A 29 20.76 16.21 -4.87
C HIS A 29 21.19 16.90 -3.59
N HIS A 30 22.36 17.53 -3.61
CA HIS A 30 22.73 18.55 -2.63
C HIS A 30 22.16 19.88 -3.10
N ARG A 31 21.21 20.46 -2.36
CA ARG A 31 20.57 21.72 -2.75
C ARG A 31 20.76 22.80 -1.69
N ASN A 32 20.81 24.04 -2.19
CA ASN A 32 20.84 25.22 -1.35
C ASN A 32 19.43 25.49 -0.75
N PRO A 33 19.35 26.27 0.33
CA PRO A 33 18.09 26.59 1.03
C PRO A 33 17.07 27.41 0.20
N TYR A 34 17.42 27.82 -1.03
CA TYR A 34 16.52 28.55 -1.94
C TYR A 34 15.87 27.65 -3.00
N SER A 35 16.04 26.33 -2.87
CA SER A 35 15.45 25.36 -3.78
C SER A 35 13.92 25.37 -3.69
N LEU A 36 13.24 25.60 -4.82
CA LEU A 36 11.77 25.54 -4.94
C LEU A 36 11.23 24.11 -5.06
N LEU A 37 12.05 23.10 -4.78
CA LEU A 37 11.61 21.71 -4.84
C LEU A 37 10.64 21.45 -3.69
N VAL A 38 9.43 21.05 -4.07
CA VAL A 38 8.41 20.62 -3.13
C VAL A 38 8.51 19.11 -3.00
N GLU A 39 8.38 18.62 -1.76
CA GLU A 39 8.29 17.18 -1.50
C GLU A 39 7.05 16.58 -2.17
N GLY A 40 7.13 15.29 -2.47
CA GLY A 40 6.09 14.54 -3.17
C GLY A 40 6.33 14.43 -4.67
N VAL A 41 5.27 14.05 -5.39
CA VAL A 41 5.35 13.75 -6.83
C VAL A 41 5.20 15.05 -7.63
N GLY A 42 6.27 15.43 -8.33
CA GLY A 42 6.26 16.59 -9.21
C GLY A 42 5.45 16.36 -10.49
N PRO A 43 5.18 17.42 -11.28
CA PRO A 43 4.49 17.32 -12.57
C PRO A 43 5.29 16.51 -13.61
N ASP A 44 6.58 16.30 -13.38
CA ASP A 44 7.47 15.44 -14.15
C ASP A 44 7.37 13.95 -13.79
N GLY A 45 6.50 13.60 -12.82
CA GLY A 45 6.31 12.23 -12.37
C GLY A 45 7.45 11.72 -11.48
N ILE A 46 8.37 12.58 -11.05
CA ILE A 46 9.47 12.22 -10.15
C ILE A 46 9.05 12.54 -8.71
N GLY A 47 9.20 11.56 -7.83
CA GLY A 47 9.02 11.72 -6.40
C GLY A 47 10.24 12.38 -5.76
N ARG A 48 10.02 13.31 -4.84
CA ARG A 48 11.09 14.02 -4.14
C ARG A 48 10.88 13.94 -2.63
N LEU A 49 11.91 13.51 -1.94
CA LEU A 49 11.91 13.40 -0.48
C LEU A 49 13.13 14.13 0.08
N LYS A 50 12.91 15.02 1.06
CA LYS A 50 14.00 15.63 1.81
C LYS A 50 14.57 14.61 2.78
N ILE A 51 15.90 14.56 2.88
CA ILE A 51 16.62 13.64 3.77
C ILE A 51 17.63 14.43 4.61
N ALA A 52 18.01 13.88 5.75
CA ALA A 52 19.08 14.42 6.60
C ALA A 52 20.47 14.01 6.08
N ASP A 53 21.50 14.77 6.47
CA ASP A 53 22.90 14.49 6.10
C ASP A 53 23.35 13.06 6.44
N GLY A 54 22.91 12.53 7.58
CA GLY A 54 23.23 11.17 8.01
C GLY A 54 22.54 10.06 7.19
N GLU A 55 21.49 10.38 6.44
CA GLU A 55 20.73 9.42 5.62
C GLU A 55 21.28 9.33 4.18
N ALA A 56 22.17 10.25 3.78
CA ALA A 56 22.81 10.20 2.47
C ALA A 56 23.75 9.00 2.32
N GLU A 57 24.37 8.57 3.42
CA GLU A 57 25.23 7.39 3.43
C GLU A 57 24.37 6.12 3.28
N GLY A 58 24.64 5.31 2.26
CA GLY A 58 23.88 4.09 2.02
C GLY A 58 22.53 4.27 1.34
N ILE A 59 22.16 5.49 0.91
CA ILE A 59 20.88 5.81 0.25
C ILE A 59 20.56 4.90 -0.95
N TRP A 60 21.58 4.45 -1.68
CA TRP A 60 21.44 3.55 -2.84
C TRP A 60 21.03 2.12 -2.46
N SER A 61 21.15 1.76 -1.18
CA SER A 61 20.65 0.52 -0.58
C SER A 61 19.25 0.69 0.01
N CYS A 62 18.64 1.87 -0.13
CA CYS A 62 17.30 2.19 0.36
C CYS A 62 16.28 2.28 -0.77
N ARG A 63 15.02 2.38 -0.39
CA ARG A 63 13.85 2.62 -1.23
C ARG A 63 12.90 3.54 -0.49
N VAL A 64 12.19 4.42 -1.20
CA VAL A 64 11.13 5.22 -0.59
C VAL A 64 9.85 4.38 -0.49
N VAL A 65 9.31 4.23 0.71
CA VAL A 65 8.04 3.54 1.02
C VAL A 65 7.21 4.48 1.87
N ASP A 66 5.99 4.80 1.42
CA ASP A 66 5.06 5.70 2.12
C ASP A 66 5.66 7.06 2.56
N GLY A 67 6.59 7.59 1.74
CA GLY A 67 7.26 8.86 2.00
C GLY A 67 8.43 8.79 2.97
N ALA A 68 8.89 7.60 3.35
CA ALA A 68 10.05 7.40 4.20
C ALA A 68 11.10 6.49 3.52
N LEU A 69 12.36 6.61 3.93
CA LEU A 69 13.41 5.68 3.49
C LEU A 69 13.33 4.38 4.28
N ALA A 70 13.25 3.26 3.55
CA ALA A 70 13.36 1.92 4.09
C ALA A 70 14.55 1.19 3.45
N PRO A 71 15.25 0.30 4.17
CA PRO A 71 16.23 -0.59 3.56
C PRO A 71 15.58 -1.40 2.43
N ARG A 72 16.27 -1.52 1.29
CA ARG A 72 15.70 -2.18 0.10
C ARG A 72 15.27 -3.62 0.39
N GLU A 73 16.09 -4.38 1.13
CA GLU A 73 15.78 -5.75 1.50
C GLU A 73 14.51 -5.86 2.34
N GLU A 74 14.35 -4.99 3.34
CA GLU A 74 13.14 -4.94 4.17
C GLU A 74 11.90 -4.58 3.36
N ALA A 75 12.01 -3.57 2.49
CA ALA A 75 10.92 -3.16 1.62
C ALA A 75 10.51 -4.27 0.63
N ASP A 76 11.48 -4.97 0.05
CA ASP A 76 11.23 -6.08 -0.88
C ASP A 76 10.60 -7.28 -0.15
N LEU A 77 11.05 -7.60 1.06
CA LEU A 77 10.45 -8.64 1.92
C LEU A 77 9.01 -8.28 2.31
N ALA A 78 8.76 -7.03 2.69
CA ALA A 78 7.42 -6.54 3.02
C ALA A 78 6.49 -6.62 1.81
N ALA A 79 6.95 -6.21 0.62
CA ALA A 79 6.18 -6.33 -0.62
C ALA A 79 5.88 -7.79 -0.98
N ALA A 80 6.84 -8.69 -0.80
CA ALA A 80 6.64 -10.12 -1.02
C ALA A 80 5.64 -10.74 -0.02
N ALA A 81 5.73 -10.36 1.26
CA ALA A 81 4.79 -10.79 2.30
C ALA A 81 3.37 -10.31 2.00
N TRP A 82 3.23 -9.05 1.58
CA TRP A 82 1.95 -8.48 1.16
C TRP A 82 1.35 -9.23 -0.04
N ALA A 83 2.15 -9.46 -1.08
CA ALA A 83 1.70 -10.20 -2.27
C ALA A 83 1.24 -11.62 -1.92
N ARG A 84 1.96 -12.29 -1.01
CA ARG A 84 1.57 -13.60 -0.48
C ARG A 84 0.26 -13.54 0.28
N ALA A 85 0.07 -12.57 1.18
CA ALA A 85 -1.17 -12.41 1.94
C ALA A 85 -2.38 -12.18 1.02
N VAL A 86 -2.23 -11.38 -0.04
CA VAL A 86 -3.29 -11.17 -1.05
C VAL A 86 -3.62 -12.46 -1.79
N ALA A 87 -2.61 -13.29 -2.11
CA ALA A 87 -2.84 -14.58 -2.75
C ALA A 87 -3.59 -15.53 -1.81
N GLU A 88 -3.15 -15.69 -0.57
CA GLU A 88 -3.80 -16.53 0.44
C GLU A 88 -5.25 -16.08 0.71
N LEU A 89 -5.50 -14.77 0.76
CA LEU A 89 -6.86 -14.23 0.87
C LEU A 89 -7.74 -14.66 -0.31
N ARG A 90 -7.24 -14.57 -1.55
CA ARG A 90 -8.01 -14.99 -2.74
C ARG A 90 -8.32 -16.48 -2.70
N ASP A 91 -7.34 -17.31 -2.31
CA ASP A 91 -7.52 -18.76 -2.20
C ASP A 91 -8.57 -19.11 -1.13
N GLN A 92 -8.52 -18.44 0.03
CA GLN A 92 -9.49 -18.64 1.10
C GLN A 92 -10.90 -18.19 0.70
N ARG A 93 -11.02 -17.05 0.00
CA ARG A 93 -12.29 -16.59 -0.57
C ARG A 93 -12.87 -17.63 -1.52
N ASP A 94 -12.06 -18.16 -2.43
CA ASP A 94 -12.49 -19.14 -3.42
C ASP A 94 -12.91 -20.46 -2.76
N LEU A 95 -12.21 -20.88 -1.71
CA LEU A 95 -12.60 -22.02 -0.87
C LEU A 95 -13.98 -21.79 -0.21
N MET A 96 -14.24 -20.62 0.37
CA MET A 96 -15.52 -20.29 1.02
C MET A 96 -16.68 -20.18 0.01
N LEU A 97 -16.41 -19.64 -1.18
CA LEU A 97 -17.38 -19.63 -2.28
C LEU A 97 -17.71 -21.05 -2.73
N SER A 98 -16.71 -21.91 -2.94
CA SER A 98 -16.90 -23.32 -3.30
C SER A 98 -17.69 -24.07 -2.23
N ALA A 99 -17.33 -23.91 -0.95
CA ALA A 99 -18.03 -24.55 0.16
C ALA A 99 -19.52 -24.14 0.27
N SER A 100 -19.86 -22.92 -0.17
CA SER A 100 -21.24 -22.42 -0.17
C SER A 100 -22.02 -22.75 -1.45
N ASP A 101 -21.40 -23.33 -2.49
CA ASP A 101 -22.09 -23.64 -3.76
C ASP A 101 -23.25 -24.62 -3.57
N ILE A 102 -23.10 -25.60 -2.66
CA ILE A 102 -24.17 -26.56 -2.35
C ILE A 102 -25.47 -25.87 -1.88
N ARG A 103 -25.37 -24.70 -1.24
CA ARG A 103 -26.51 -23.96 -0.69
C ARG A 103 -27.29 -23.20 -1.77
N VAL A 104 -26.67 -22.95 -2.92
CA VAL A 104 -27.26 -22.23 -4.06
C VAL A 104 -27.62 -23.14 -5.23
N LEU A 105 -27.55 -24.47 -5.05
CA LEU A 105 -28.06 -25.42 -6.03
C LEU A 105 -29.58 -25.22 -6.23
N PRO A 106 -30.11 -25.35 -7.47
CA PRO A 106 -31.51 -25.01 -7.77
C PRO A 106 -32.54 -25.74 -6.90
N ASP A 107 -32.29 -27.01 -6.57
CA ASP A 107 -33.14 -27.85 -5.72
C ASP A 107 -33.21 -27.33 -4.28
N ARG A 108 -32.05 -27.03 -3.68
CA ARG A 108 -31.97 -26.47 -2.34
C ARG A 108 -32.47 -25.04 -2.28
N TRP A 109 -32.19 -24.26 -3.31
CA TRP A 109 -32.59 -22.85 -3.41
C TRP A 109 -34.11 -22.69 -3.47
N ALA A 110 -34.79 -23.57 -4.19
CA ALA A 110 -36.25 -23.61 -4.27
C ALA A 110 -36.90 -23.98 -2.92
N ALA A 111 -36.22 -24.80 -2.11
CA ALA A 111 -36.70 -25.20 -0.78
C ALA A 111 -36.47 -24.16 0.33
N MET A 112 -35.65 -23.13 0.07
CA MET A 112 -35.35 -22.07 1.05
C MET A 112 -36.49 -21.04 1.17
N THR A 113 -36.54 -20.36 2.31
CA THR A 113 -37.32 -19.12 2.48
C THR A 113 -36.64 -17.94 1.79
N ASP A 114 -37.38 -16.85 1.56
CA ASP A 114 -36.80 -15.61 1.02
C ASP A 114 -35.69 -15.05 1.90
N ALA A 115 -35.85 -15.12 3.22
CA ALA A 115 -34.84 -14.65 4.17
C ALA A 115 -33.53 -15.45 4.07
N GLN A 116 -33.61 -16.77 3.92
CA GLN A 116 -32.44 -17.62 3.74
C GLN A 116 -31.74 -17.35 2.41
N ARG A 117 -32.52 -17.19 1.32
CA ARG A 117 -31.97 -16.81 0.01
C ARG A 117 -31.23 -15.47 0.09
N ALA A 118 -31.84 -14.46 0.71
CA ALA A 118 -31.23 -13.15 0.89
C ALA A 118 -29.92 -13.24 1.70
N ALA A 119 -29.90 -14.02 2.78
CA ALA A 119 -28.71 -14.22 3.61
C ALA A 119 -27.56 -14.88 2.83
N TRP A 120 -27.84 -15.96 2.08
CA TRP A 120 -26.83 -16.64 1.25
C TRP A 120 -26.31 -15.76 0.10
N THR A 121 -27.19 -14.98 -0.53
CA THR A 121 -26.80 -13.99 -1.56
C THR A 121 -25.88 -12.93 -0.96
N ALA A 122 -26.24 -12.33 0.17
CA ALA A 122 -25.45 -11.29 0.83
C ALA A 122 -24.08 -11.83 1.27
N TYR A 123 -24.03 -13.03 1.87
CA TYR A 123 -22.79 -13.69 2.25
C TYR A 123 -21.86 -13.91 1.05
N ARG A 124 -22.37 -14.48 -0.05
CA ARG A 124 -21.56 -14.75 -1.24
C ARG A 124 -21.15 -13.47 -1.96
N GLN A 125 -21.95 -12.40 -1.89
CA GLN A 125 -21.55 -11.10 -2.42
C GLN A 125 -20.40 -10.50 -1.60
N ALA A 126 -20.52 -10.50 -0.26
CA ALA A 126 -19.47 -10.02 0.62
C ALA A 126 -18.14 -10.76 0.40
N LEU A 127 -18.17 -12.06 0.12
CA LEU A 127 -16.97 -12.81 -0.28
C LEU A 127 -16.40 -12.31 -1.62
N ARG A 128 -17.23 -12.07 -2.64
CA ARG A 128 -16.77 -11.58 -3.96
C ARG A 128 -16.21 -10.17 -3.92
N ASP A 129 -16.63 -9.36 -2.96
CA ASP A 129 -16.12 -8.02 -2.74
C ASP A 129 -14.68 -8.03 -2.17
N LEU A 130 -14.16 -9.20 -1.77
CA LEU A 130 -12.77 -9.39 -1.37
C LEU A 130 -11.87 -9.72 -2.59
N PRO A 131 -10.65 -9.14 -2.68
CA PRO A 131 -9.95 -8.31 -1.68
C PRO A 131 -10.22 -6.80 -1.76
N ALA A 132 -11.10 -6.33 -2.65
CA ALA A 132 -11.26 -4.89 -2.90
C ALA A 132 -11.66 -4.07 -1.66
N ASN A 133 -12.40 -4.68 -0.73
CA ASN A 133 -12.83 -4.07 0.54
C ASN A 133 -11.93 -4.43 1.75
N THR A 134 -10.70 -4.91 1.53
CA THR A 134 -9.77 -5.27 2.60
C THR A 134 -8.62 -4.27 2.70
N THR A 135 -8.54 -3.56 3.83
CA THR A 135 -7.42 -2.64 4.12
C THR A 135 -6.12 -3.40 4.38
N ASP A 136 -6.18 -4.51 5.13
CA ASP A 136 -5.02 -5.33 5.48
C ASP A 136 -5.28 -6.81 5.10
N PRO A 137 -4.63 -7.34 4.05
CA PRO A 137 -4.81 -8.71 3.59
C PRO A 137 -4.19 -9.74 4.56
N THR A 138 -3.39 -9.33 5.54
CA THR A 138 -2.86 -10.23 6.58
C THR A 138 -3.89 -10.51 7.68
N VAL A 139 -4.88 -9.61 7.85
CA VAL A 139 -5.98 -9.75 8.82
C VAL A 139 -7.35 -9.44 8.16
N PRO A 140 -7.77 -10.22 7.15
CA PRO A 140 -9.03 -9.96 6.45
C PRO A 140 -10.26 -10.20 7.33
N ALA A 141 -11.22 -9.30 7.27
CA ALA A 141 -12.53 -9.47 7.90
C ALA A 141 -13.42 -10.37 7.02
N TRP A 142 -13.71 -11.58 7.49
CA TRP A 142 -14.54 -12.55 6.76
C TRP A 142 -16.02 -12.44 7.13
N PRO A 143 -16.95 -12.53 6.17
CA PRO A 143 -18.37 -12.63 6.48
C PRO A 143 -18.67 -13.97 7.18
N VAL A 144 -19.65 -13.96 8.08
CA VAL A 144 -20.10 -15.16 8.79
C VAL A 144 -21.09 -15.93 7.91
N PRO A 145 -20.90 -17.24 7.69
CA PRO A 145 -21.84 -18.03 6.90
C PRO A 145 -23.22 -18.11 7.61
N PRO A 146 -24.32 -17.96 6.87
CA PRO A 146 -25.66 -18.15 7.42
C PRO A 146 -25.95 -19.64 7.70
N SER A 147 -26.96 -19.90 8.54
CA SER A 147 -27.37 -21.26 8.93
C SER A 147 -28.09 -22.04 7.82
#